data_AF-A0A2T1E2N2-F1
#
_entry.id   AF-A0A2T1E2N2-F1
#
_cell.length_a   1.000
_cell.length_b   1.000
_cell.length_c   1.000
_cell.angle_alpha   90.00
_cell.angle_beta   90.00
_cell.angle_gamma   90.00
#
_symmetry.space_group_name_H-M   'P 1'
#
loop_
_entity.id
_entity.type
_entity.pdbx_description
1 polymer ?
#
loop_
_entity_poly.entity_id
_entity_poly.type
_entity_poly.pdbx_seq_one_letter_code
_entity_poly.pdbx_strand_id
1 'polypeptide(L)'
;MSLDREASIIEKMIQYLETVLEQPHPVFGGLPICPFSKKARLQNKIFYKVIALAMDQLQAGSELRQAIASFHESKQHDVLVVISPDHDALTVEQVQAFVEQLNDRIAPMRLTAFGGHPQDPFNVQGVFTRQEPFINLTIQSMTILQAASEQLARTSYYQHWSAENLRQVGFHNRSAVAIERQMGD
;
A
#
# COMPACT_ATOMS: atom_id res chain seq x y z
N MET A 1 12.34 -16.98 13.24
CA MET A 1 11.60 -16.10 14.17
C MET A 1 10.58 -16.95 14.91
N SER A 2 10.18 -16.63 16.15
CA SER A 2 9.12 -17.40 16.82
C SER A 2 7.75 -17.01 16.27
N LEU A 3 6.79 -17.95 16.26
CA LEU A 3 5.41 -17.71 15.84
C LEU A 3 4.76 -16.58 16.65
N ASP A 4 5.05 -16.51 17.96
CA ASP A 4 4.52 -15.45 18.83
C ASP A 4 5.00 -14.05 18.41
N ARG A 5 6.24 -13.94 17.90
CA ARG A 5 6.78 -12.67 17.41
C ARG A 5 6.11 -12.26 16.10
N GLU A 6 5.89 -13.20 15.19
CA GLU A 6 5.17 -12.93 13.93
C GLU A 6 3.74 -12.46 14.19
N ALA A 7 3.02 -13.17 15.07
CA ALA A 7 1.66 -12.79 15.47
C ALA A 7 1.61 -11.38 16.04
N SER A 8 2.53 -11.04 16.96
CA SER A 8 2.59 -9.70 17.55
C SER A 8 2.86 -8.58 16.54
N ILE A 9 3.67 -8.85 15.50
CA ILE A 9 3.92 -7.87 14.42
C ILE A 9 2.66 -7.65 13.60
N ILE A 10 1.97 -8.73 13.23
CA ILE A 10 0.72 -8.67 12.46
C ILE A 10 -0.37 -7.94 13.26
N GLU A 11 -0.50 -8.23 14.56
CA GLU A 11 -1.45 -7.56 15.45
C GLU A 11 -1.22 -6.05 15.50
N LYS A 12 0.04 -5.61 15.62
CA LYS A 12 0.38 -4.18 15.59
C LYS A 12 0.03 -3.52 14.25
N MET A 13 0.26 -4.22 13.14
CA MET A 13 -0.16 -3.72 11.82
C MET A 13 -1.69 -3.62 11.73
N ILE A 14 -2.42 -4.62 12.21
CA ILE A 14 -3.89 -4.59 12.26
C ILE A 14 -4.38 -3.42 13.11
N GLN A 15 -3.78 -3.21 14.29
CA GLN A 15 -4.13 -2.08 15.15
C GLN A 15 -3.92 -0.74 14.44
N TYR A 16 -2.84 -0.60 13.67
CA TYR A 16 -2.62 0.59 12.85
C TYR A 16 -3.69 0.77 11.77
N LEU A 17 -4.07 -0.31 11.06
CA LEU A 17 -5.18 -0.26 10.11
C LEU A 17 -6.45 0.27 10.78
N GLU A 18 -6.83 -0.31 11.92
CA GLU A 18 -8.05 0.04 12.63
C GLU A 18 -8.04 1.46 13.19
N THR A 19 -6.92 1.90 13.77
CA THR A 19 -6.86 3.17 14.51
C THR A 19 -6.44 4.36 13.66
N VAL A 20 -5.85 4.12 12.49
CA VAL A 20 -5.33 5.17 11.60
C VAL A 20 -5.94 5.07 10.20
N LEU A 21 -5.70 3.99 9.46
CA LEU A 21 -6.09 3.95 8.04
C LEU A 21 -7.61 3.84 7.81
N GLU A 22 -8.32 3.20 8.73
CA GLU A 22 -9.78 2.95 8.65
C GLU A 22 -10.61 4.07 9.26
N GLN A 23 -9.98 5.08 9.88
CA GLN A 23 -10.68 6.19 10.49
C GLN A 23 -11.05 7.25 9.45
N PRO A 24 -12.32 7.69 9.37
CA PRO A 24 -12.75 8.82 8.56
C PRO A 24 -11.90 10.06 8.82
N HIS A 25 -11.53 10.79 7.76
CA HIS A 25 -10.76 12.02 7.90
C HIS A 25 -11.28 13.14 6.98
N PRO A 26 -11.42 14.39 7.46
CA PRO A 26 -11.93 15.50 6.64
C PRO A 26 -11.14 15.76 5.36
N VAL A 27 -9.81 15.61 5.40
CA VAL A 27 -8.92 15.76 4.22
C VAL A 27 -9.26 14.78 3.09
N PHE A 28 -9.94 13.67 3.37
CA PHE A 28 -10.37 12.69 2.37
C PHE A 28 -11.89 12.73 2.16
N GLY A 29 -12.52 13.89 2.38
CA GLY A 29 -13.96 14.06 2.17
C GLY A 29 -14.82 13.29 3.19
N GLY A 30 -14.29 13.04 4.39
CA GLY A 30 -14.94 12.20 5.39
C GLY A 30 -14.81 10.70 5.14
N LEU A 31 -14.06 10.28 4.12
CA LEU A 31 -13.67 8.89 3.93
C LEU A 31 -12.40 8.56 4.74
N PRO A 32 -12.13 7.27 5.00
CA PRO A 32 -10.87 6.85 5.60
C PRO A 32 -9.65 7.13 4.71
N ILE A 33 -8.44 7.13 5.30
CA ILE A 33 -7.18 7.23 4.54
C ILE A 33 -7.13 6.14 3.47
N CYS A 34 -7.46 4.89 3.83
CA CYS A 34 -7.66 3.82 2.86
C CYS A 34 -9.10 3.27 2.96
N PRO A 35 -10.02 3.72 2.09
CA PRO A 35 -11.45 3.39 2.19
C PRO A 35 -11.79 1.90 2.07
N PHE A 36 -10.88 1.09 1.54
CA PHE A 36 -11.10 -0.34 1.27
C PHE A 36 -10.54 -1.27 2.36
N SER A 37 -9.65 -0.77 3.23
CA SER A 37 -8.94 -1.59 4.24
C SER A 37 -9.89 -2.33 5.19
N LYS A 38 -10.88 -1.62 5.74
CA LYS A 38 -11.83 -2.18 6.71
C LYS A 38 -12.59 -3.37 6.15
N LYS A 39 -13.10 -3.24 4.93
CA LYS A 39 -13.85 -4.32 4.26
C LYS A 39 -12.94 -5.52 4.02
N ALA A 40 -11.74 -5.29 3.47
CA ALA A 40 -10.79 -6.37 3.20
C ALA A 40 -10.39 -7.12 4.48
N ARG A 41 -10.13 -6.39 5.58
CA ARG A 41 -9.79 -6.97 6.87
C ARG A 41 -10.93 -7.81 7.45
N LEU A 42 -12.15 -7.25 7.54
CA LEU A 42 -13.31 -7.97 8.09
C LEU A 42 -13.72 -9.18 7.26
N GLN A 43 -13.39 -9.21 5.97
CA GLN A 43 -13.68 -10.32 5.06
C GLN A 43 -12.52 -11.32 4.93
N ASN A 44 -11.45 -11.19 5.72
CA ASN A 44 -10.24 -12.01 5.63
C ASN A 44 -9.63 -12.02 4.22
N LYS A 45 -9.64 -10.86 3.56
CA LYS A 45 -9.09 -10.64 2.21
C LYS A 45 -7.68 -10.04 2.20
N ILE A 46 -7.08 -9.89 3.38
CA ILE A 46 -5.68 -9.45 3.52
C ILE A 46 -4.83 -10.66 3.89
N PHE A 47 -3.83 -10.96 3.07
CA PHE A 47 -2.84 -11.99 3.35
C PHE A 47 -1.61 -11.36 3.98
N TYR A 48 -1.34 -11.65 5.25
CA TYR A 48 -0.17 -11.11 5.96
C TYR A 48 1.02 -12.07 5.87
N LYS A 49 2.20 -11.51 5.65
CA LYS A 49 3.50 -12.20 5.73
C LYS A 49 4.50 -11.35 6.48
N VAL A 50 5.30 -11.96 7.36
CA VAL A 50 6.41 -11.28 8.00
C VAL A 50 7.70 -11.81 7.39
N ILE A 51 8.41 -10.94 6.66
CA ILE A 51 9.61 -11.29 5.89
C ILE A 51 10.66 -10.22 6.16
N ALA A 52 11.88 -10.62 6.49
CA ALA A 52 13.00 -9.67 6.62
C ALA A 52 13.31 -9.04 5.25
N LEU A 53 12.87 -7.79 5.05
CA LEU A 53 13.05 -7.10 3.79
C LEU A 53 14.50 -6.62 3.66
N ALA A 54 15.13 -7.00 2.56
CA ALA A 54 16.45 -6.55 2.14
C ALA A 54 16.50 -6.59 0.61
N MET A 55 17.44 -5.89 -0.03
CA MET A 55 17.48 -5.77 -1.49
C MET A 55 17.58 -7.12 -2.24
N ASP A 56 18.13 -8.15 -1.59
CA ASP A 56 18.20 -9.51 -2.14
C ASP A 56 16.82 -10.21 -2.23
N GLN A 57 15.80 -9.72 -1.52
CA GLN A 57 14.42 -10.19 -1.65
C GLN A 57 13.81 -9.93 -3.03
N LEU A 58 14.45 -9.09 -3.88
CA LEU A 58 14.07 -8.92 -5.28
C LEU A 58 14.55 -10.07 -6.19
N GLN A 59 15.47 -10.92 -5.72
CA GLN A 59 16.03 -12.02 -6.51
C GLN A 59 15.02 -13.15 -6.68
N ALA A 60 15.13 -13.87 -7.80
CA ALA A 60 14.30 -15.03 -8.05
C ALA A 60 14.48 -16.09 -6.94
N GLY A 61 13.38 -16.71 -6.52
CA GLY A 61 13.39 -17.72 -5.46
C GLY A 61 13.45 -17.17 -4.03
N SER A 62 13.53 -15.85 -3.82
CA SER A 62 13.42 -15.25 -2.49
C SER A 62 12.06 -15.54 -1.83
N GLU A 63 12.01 -15.41 -0.51
CA GLU A 63 10.78 -15.58 0.26
C GLU A 63 9.68 -14.60 -0.21
N LEU A 64 10.04 -13.34 -0.45
CA LEU A 64 9.12 -12.36 -1.01
C LEU A 64 8.55 -12.80 -2.36
N ARG A 65 9.40 -13.28 -3.29
CA ARG A 65 8.94 -13.71 -4.63
C ARG A 65 8.00 -14.91 -4.54
N GLN A 66 8.28 -15.85 -3.64
CA GLN A 66 7.40 -17.00 -3.38
C GLN A 66 6.05 -16.56 -2.79
N ALA A 67 6.06 -15.60 -1.86
CA ALA A 67 4.84 -15.05 -1.27
C ALA A 67 3.96 -14.36 -2.32
N ILE A 68 4.55 -13.54 -3.20
CA ILE A 68 3.84 -12.88 -4.31
C ILE A 68 3.26 -13.90 -5.30
N ALA A 69 4.03 -14.93 -5.66
CA ALA A 69 3.54 -15.99 -6.54
C ALA A 69 2.34 -16.73 -5.92
N SER A 70 2.45 -17.12 -4.64
CA SER A 70 1.37 -17.79 -3.91
C SER A 70 0.10 -16.91 -3.79
N PHE A 71 0.28 -15.62 -3.48
CA PHE A 71 -0.79 -14.65 -3.45
C PHE A 71 -1.48 -14.55 -4.82
N HIS A 72 -0.68 -14.39 -5.89
CA HIS A 72 -1.18 -14.27 -7.25
C HIS A 72 -1.92 -15.52 -7.73
N GLU A 73 -1.43 -16.72 -7.42
CA GLU A 73 -2.01 -17.99 -7.86
C GLU A 73 -3.27 -18.37 -7.09
N SER A 74 -3.30 -18.15 -5.78
CA SER A 74 -4.43 -18.58 -4.94
C SER A 74 -5.74 -17.85 -5.27
N LYS A 75 -5.67 -16.57 -5.69
CA LYS A 75 -6.83 -15.68 -5.91
C LYS A 75 -7.81 -15.60 -4.73
N GLN A 76 -7.39 -16.00 -3.53
CA GLN A 76 -8.24 -16.04 -2.32
C GLN A 76 -8.33 -14.68 -1.62
N HIS A 77 -7.26 -13.89 -1.74
CA HIS A 77 -7.07 -12.60 -1.06
C HIS A 77 -7.01 -11.47 -2.09
N ASP A 78 -7.41 -10.28 -1.68
CA ASP A 78 -7.40 -9.09 -2.53
C ASP A 78 -6.06 -8.33 -2.41
N VAL A 79 -5.41 -8.45 -1.25
CA VAL A 79 -4.18 -7.74 -0.90
C VAL A 79 -3.21 -8.66 -0.17
N LEU A 80 -1.92 -8.58 -0.49
CA LEU A 80 -0.81 -9.13 0.27
C LEU A 80 -0.08 -8.00 1.01
N VAL A 81 0.08 -8.13 2.31
CA VAL A 81 0.87 -7.21 3.15
C VAL A 81 2.09 -7.95 3.67
N VAL A 82 3.27 -7.53 3.23
CA VAL A 82 4.57 -8.06 3.68
C VAL A 82 5.19 -7.08 4.65
N ILE A 83 5.46 -7.52 5.87
CA ILE A 83 5.93 -6.68 6.98
C ILE A 83 7.37 -7.06 7.32
N SER A 84 8.28 -6.09 7.36
CA SER A 84 9.63 -6.31 7.88
C SER A 84 9.60 -6.34 9.41
N PRO A 85 10.16 -7.36 10.06
CA PRO A 85 10.32 -7.41 11.51
C PRO A 85 11.42 -6.48 12.04
N ASP A 86 12.22 -5.90 11.15
CA ASP A 86 13.30 -4.95 11.42
C ASP A 86 12.92 -3.58 10.86
N HIS A 87 12.88 -2.58 11.74
CA HIS A 87 12.46 -1.20 11.45
C HIS A 87 13.53 -0.38 10.73
N ASP A 88 14.79 -0.84 10.77
CA ASP A 88 15.94 -0.13 10.20
C ASP A 88 16.54 -0.87 8.99
N ALA A 89 15.86 -1.92 8.50
CA ALA A 89 16.37 -2.80 7.44
C ALA A 89 16.59 -2.07 6.09
N LEU A 90 15.79 -1.05 5.81
CA LEU A 90 15.86 -0.23 4.60
C LEU A 90 15.53 1.22 4.96
N THR A 91 16.25 2.20 4.40
CA THR A 91 15.85 3.61 4.48
C THR A 91 14.60 3.90 3.65
N VAL A 92 13.99 5.08 3.82
CA VAL A 92 12.85 5.53 3.00
C VAL A 92 13.17 5.45 1.50
N GLU A 93 14.34 5.93 1.09
CA GLU A 93 14.78 5.93 -0.31
C GLU A 93 15.01 4.50 -0.82
N GLN A 94 15.54 3.63 0.03
CA GLN A 94 15.72 2.22 -0.32
C GLN A 94 14.37 1.51 -0.48
N VAL A 95 13.38 1.80 0.36
CA VAL A 95 12.01 1.27 0.19
C VAL A 95 11.41 1.75 -1.14
N GLN A 96 11.56 3.03 -1.47
CA GLN A 96 11.08 3.58 -2.76
C GLN A 96 11.74 2.88 -3.95
N ALA A 97 13.08 2.77 -3.95
CA ALA A 97 13.82 2.08 -5.00
C ALA A 97 13.48 0.58 -5.07
N PHE A 98 13.21 -0.05 -3.93
CA PHE A 98 12.76 -1.44 -3.84
C PHE A 98 11.39 -1.61 -4.51
N VAL A 99 10.44 -0.72 -4.21
CA VAL A 99 9.09 -0.74 -4.75
C VAL A 99 9.07 -0.52 -6.25
N GLU A 100 9.85 0.43 -6.76
CA GLU A 100 10.00 0.67 -8.21
C GLU A 100 10.49 -0.59 -8.92
N GLN A 101 11.61 -1.13 -8.43
CA GLN A 101 12.19 -2.37 -8.94
C GLN A 101 11.27 -3.60 -8.81
N LEU A 102 10.50 -3.68 -7.74
CA LEU A 102 9.52 -4.75 -7.56
C LEU A 102 8.38 -4.63 -8.56
N ASN A 103 7.85 -3.42 -8.76
CA ASN A 103 6.77 -3.13 -9.68
C ASN A 103 7.13 -3.55 -11.11
N ASP A 104 8.33 -3.26 -11.59
CA ASP A 104 8.81 -3.72 -12.91
C ASP A 104 8.74 -5.25 -13.05
N ARG A 105 9.08 -5.98 -11.97
CA ARG A 105 9.12 -7.45 -11.95
C ARG A 105 7.74 -8.11 -11.78
N ILE A 106 6.74 -7.38 -11.28
CA ILE A 106 5.38 -7.92 -11.05
C ILE A 106 4.33 -7.33 -12.00
N ALA A 107 4.68 -6.30 -12.78
CA ALA A 107 3.81 -5.73 -13.80
C ALA A 107 3.27 -6.77 -14.80
N PRO A 108 4.03 -7.79 -15.26
CA PRO A 108 3.48 -8.85 -16.12
C PRO A 108 2.34 -9.65 -15.47
N MET A 109 2.28 -9.69 -14.14
CA MET A 109 1.20 -10.34 -13.37
C MET A 109 0.00 -9.41 -13.15
N ARG A 110 0.04 -8.18 -13.69
CA ARG A 110 -0.95 -7.10 -13.44
C ARG A 110 -1.11 -6.79 -11.95
N LEU A 111 -0.02 -6.89 -11.21
CA LEU A 111 0.07 -6.50 -9.80
C LEU A 111 0.82 -5.18 -9.67
N THR A 112 0.58 -4.49 -8.57
CA THR A 112 1.37 -3.33 -8.15
C THR A 112 1.65 -3.40 -6.65
N ALA A 113 2.77 -2.82 -6.25
CA ALA A 113 3.23 -2.71 -4.87
C ALA A 113 3.30 -1.24 -4.45
N PHE A 114 2.90 -0.98 -3.21
CA PHE A 114 3.15 0.26 -2.47
C PHE A 114 4.07 -0.04 -1.30
N GLY A 115 4.94 0.91 -0.97
CA GLY A 115 5.82 0.82 0.20
C GLY A 115 5.33 1.71 1.34
N GLY A 116 5.46 1.20 2.56
CA GLY A 116 5.33 1.96 3.79
C GLY A 116 6.66 1.99 4.54
N HIS A 117 6.97 3.12 5.17
CA HIS A 117 8.15 3.28 6.03
C HIS A 117 7.76 4.19 7.22
N PRO A 118 8.16 3.88 8.48
CA PRO A 118 7.77 4.67 9.65
C PRO A 118 8.14 6.16 9.57
N GLN A 119 9.15 6.47 8.76
CA GLN A 119 9.67 7.82 8.53
C GLN A 119 9.31 8.40 7.15
N ASP A 120 8.39 7.80 6.38
CA ASP A 120 7.99 8.34 5.09
C ASP A 120 7.36 9.76 5.28
N PRO A 121 7.92 10.81 4.65
CA PRO A 121 7.41 12.17 4.80
C PRO A 121 6.15 12.46 3.95
N PHE A 122 5.70 11.50 3.14
CA PHE A 122 4.52 11.65 2.29
C PHE A 122 3.28 12.03 3.11
N ASN A 123 2.68 13.15 2.73
CA ASN A 123 1.45 13.62 3.34
C ASN A 123 0.51 14.26 2.31
N VAL A 124 -0.77 14.27 2.65
CA VAL A 124 -1.82 15.02 1.95
C VAL A 124 -2.35 16.05 2.93
N GLN A 125 -2.12 17.34 2.66
CA GLN A 125 -2.43 18.44 3.59
C GLN A 125 -2.01 18.17 5.05
N GLY A 126 -0.77 17.72 5.27
CA GLY A 126 -0.24 17.46 6.62
C GLY A 126 -0.69 16.15 7.27
N VAL A 127 -1.54 15.35 6.60
CA VAL A 127 -1.89 14.00 7.05
C VAL A 127 -0.90 13.00 6.49
N PHE A 128 -0.07 12.42 7.34
CA PHE A 128 0.91 11.39 6.96
C PHE A 128 0.21 10.06 6.68
N THR A 129 0.10 9.69 5.42
CA THR A 129 -0.66 8.48 5.01
C THR A 129 0.19 7.23 4.86
N ARG A 130 1.52 7.33 5.10
CA ARG A 130 2.49 6.25 4.87
C ARG A 130 3.47 6.00 6.03
N GLN A 131 3.28 6.70 7.15
CA GLN A 131 4.02 6.46 8.39
C GLN A 131 3.43 5.26 9.13
N GLU A 132 3.68 4.09 8.56
CA GLU A 132 3.23 2.81 9.08
C GLU A 132 4.16 2.31 10.20
N PRO A 133 3.70 1.46 11.13
CA PRO A 133 4.50 1.04 12.28
C PRO A 133 5.77 0.28 11.89
N PHE A 134 5.80 -0.33 10.70
CA PHE A 134 6.92 -1.11 10.19
C PHE A 134 7.20 -0.73 8.74
N ILE A 135 8.43 -1.01 8.30
CA ILE A 135 8.72 -1.11 6.87
C ILE A 135 7.85 -2.23 6.29
N ASN A 136 7.10 -1.95 5.24
CA ASN A 136 6.22 -2.94 4.64
C ASN A 136 5.99 -2.71 3.14
N LEU A 137 5.44 -3.73 2.51
CA LEU A 137 4.97 -3.71 1.13
C LEU A 137 3.51 -4.15 1.09
N THR A 138 2.67 -3.37 0.40
CA THR A 138 1.29 -3.72 0.10
C THR A 138 1.17 -4.03 -1.40
N ILE A 139 0.86 -5.28 -1.74
CA ILE A 139 0.76 -5.78 -3.12
C ILE A 139 -0.69 -6.14 -3.44
N GLN A 140 -1.21 -5.65 -4.57
CA GLN A 140 -2.59 -5.90 -5.01
C GLN A 140 -2.75 -5.85 -6.53
N SER A 141 -3.94 -6.24 -7.02
CA SER A 141 -4.27 -6.18 -8.45
C SER A 141 -4.41 -4.75 -8.94
N MET A 142 -3.76 -4.43 -10.08
CA MET A 142 -3.93 -3.14 -10.76
C MET A 142 -5.38 -2.91 -11.21
N THR A 143 -6.09 -3.96 -11.61
CA THR A 143 -7.49 -3.84 -12.06
C THR A 143 -8.42 -3.44 -10.91
N ILE A 144 -8.25 -4.06 -9.74
CA ILE A 144 -9.03 -3.72 -8.54
C ILE A 144 -8.70 -2.29 -8.11
N LEU A 145 -7.41 -1.94 -8.08
CA LEU A 145 -6.96 -0.60 -7.73
C LEU A 145 -7.52 0.47 -8.67
N GLN A 146 -7.53 0.22 -9.98
CA GLN A 146 -8.07 1.18 -10.95
C GLN A 146 -9.57 1.40 -10.74
N ALA A 147 -10.35 0.32 -10.57
CA ALA A 147 -11.78 0.43 -10.31
C ALA A 147 -12.07 1.18 -8.99
N ALA A 148 -11.28 0.90 -7.94
CA ALA A 148 -11.35 1.60 -6.67
C ALA A 148 -11.05 3.10 -6.83
N SER A 149 -9.99 3.44 -7.57
CA SER A 149 -9.60 4.81 -7.87
C SER A 149 -10.68 5.57 -8.65
N GLU A 150 -11.27 4.95 -9.68
CA GLU A 150 -12.37 5.53 -10.46
C GLU A 150 -13.63 5.78 -9.62
N GLN A 151 -13.90 4.93 -8.62
CA GLN A 151 -14.97 5.16 -7.65
C GLN A 151 -14.65 6.36 -6.75
N LEU A 152 -13.42 6.46 -6.24
CA LEU A 152 -12.99 7.57 -5.38
C LEU A 152 -12.94 8.90 -6.12
N ALA A 153 -12.62 8.92 -7.41
CA ALA A 153 -12.65 10.13 -8.24
C ALA A 153 -14.05 10.74 -8.38
N ARG A 154 -15.11 10.01 -8.05
CA ARG A 154 -16.49 10.52 -8.04
C ARG A 154 -16.90 11.09 -6.68
N THR A 155 -15.98 11.15 -5.72
CA THR A 155 -16.18 11.71 -4.39
C THR A 155 -15.20 12.87 -4.16
N SER A 156 -15.21 13.46 -2.97
CA SER A 156 -14.23 14.48 -2.54
C SER A 156 -12.90 13.90 -2.06
N TYR A 157 -12.65 12.58 -2.20
CA TYR A 157 -11.44 11.92 -1.70
C TYR A 157 -10.14 12.56 -2.20
N TYR A 158 -10.09 12.94 -3.48
CA TYR A 158 -8.89 13.51 -4.11
C TYR A 158 -8.82 15.04 -4.05
N GLN A 159 -9.81 15.73 -3.47
CA GLN A 159 -9.92 17.20 -3.50
C GLN A 159 -8.70 17.92 -2.89
N HIS A 160 -8.02 17.29 -1.94
CA HIS A 160 -6.87 17.87 -1.25
C HIS A 160 -5.51 17.32 -1.74
N TRP A 161 -5.51 16.46 -2.76
CA TRP A 161 -4.29 15.87 -3.31
C TRP A 161 -3.64 16.82 -4.30
N SER A 162 -2.34 17.05 -4.15
CA SER A 162 -1.60 17.78 -5.17
C SER A 162 -1.35 16.89 -6.40
N ALA A 163 -1.12 17.51 -7.56
CA ALA A 163 -0.68 16.79 -8.76
C ALA A 163 0.62 15.99 -8.51
N GLU A 164 1.49 16.48 -7.61
CA GLU A 164 2.68 15.74 -7.18
C GLU A 164 2.32 14.49 -6.39
N ASN A 165 1.41 14.59 -5.41
CA ASN A 165 0.94 13.41 -4.67
C ASN A 165 0.36 12.35 -5.62
N LEU A 166 -0.48 12.77 -6.57
CA LEU A 166 -1.10 11.86 -7.54
C LEU A 166 -0.04 11.14 -8.40
N ARG A 167 0.99 11.86 -8.87
CA ARG A 167 2.11 11.25 -9.60
C ARG A 167 2.87 10.23 -8.73
N GLN A 168 3.18 10.59 -7.48
CA GLN A 168 3.89 9.71 -6.54
C GLN A 168 3.11 8.44 -6.17
N VAL A 169 1.79 8.38 -6.41
CA VAL A 169 0.96 7.18 -6.18
C VAL A 169 0.54 6.46 -7.46
N GLY A 170 1.14 6.83 -8.61
CA GLY A 170 1.01 6.10 -9.87
C GLY A 170 -0.08 6.60 -10.82
N PHE A 171 -0.71 7.76 -10.54
CA PHE A 171 -1.58 8.42 -11.53
C PHE A 171 -0.73 9.09 -12.60
N HIS A 172 -0.57 8.42 -13.74
CA HIS A 172 0.05 9.00 -14.92
C HIS A 172 -1.00 9.73 -15.78
N ASN A 173 -0.60 10.86 -16.36
CA ASN A 173 -1.33 11.87 -17.16
C ASN A 173 -2.83 11.70 -17.52
N ARG A 174 -3.37 10.53 -17.87
CA ARG A 174 -4.79 10.41 -18.26
C ARG A 174 -5.75 10.42 -17.07
N SER A 175 -5.40 9.72 -15.99
CA SER A 175 -6.24 9.69 -14.78
C SER A 175 -6.03 10.94 -13.93
N ALA A 176 -4.81 11.48 -13.91
CA ALA A 176 -4.50 12.77 -13.28
C ALA A 176 -5.27 13.91 -13.96
N VAL A 177 -5.33 13.98 -15.30
CA VAL A 177 -6.09 15.02 -16.01
C VAL A 177 -7.60 14.93 -15.76
N ALA A 178 -8.17 13.73 -15.58
CA ALA A 178 -9.58 13.59 -15.24
C ALA A 178 -9.89 14.11 -13.82
N ILE A 179 -9.01 13.81 -12.85
CA ILE A 179 -9.12 14.28 -11.47
C ILE A 179 -8.84 15.80 -11.40
N GLU A 180 -7.79 16.30 -12.05
CA GLU A 180 -7.45 17.73 -12.14
C GLU A 180 -8.58 18.55 -12.76
N ARG A 181 -9.25 18.04 -13.80
CA ARG A 181 -10.42 18.70 -14.40
C ARG A 181 -11.62 18.80 -13.46
N GLN A 182 -11.78 17.86 -12.53
CA GLN A 182 -12.83 17.91 -11.51
C GLN A 182 -12.49 18.83 -10.32
N MET A 183 -11.21 19.18 -10.16
CA MET A 183 -10.71 20.07 -9.11
C MET A 183 -10.61 21.54 -9.55
N GLY A 184 -10.79 21.82 -10.84
CA GLY A 184 -10.56 23.12 -11.47
C GLY A 184 -11.80 23.96 -11.79
N ASP A 185 -12.98 23.58 -11.32
CA ASP A 185 -14.24 24.34 -11.44
C ASP A 185 -14.66 24.97 -10.10
#